data_AF-A0A2A4V4G9-F1
#
_entry.id   AF-A0A2A4V4G9-F1
#
_cell.length_a   1.000
_cell.length_b   1.000
_cell.length_c   1.000
_cell.angle_alpha   90.00
_cell.angle_beta   90.00
_cell.angle_gamma   90.00
#
_symmetry.space_group_name_H-M   'P 1'
#
loop_
_entity.id
_entity.type
_entity.pdbx_description
1 polymer ?
#
loop_
_entity_poly.entity_id
_entity_poly.type
_entity_poly.pdbx_seq_one_letter_code
_entity_poly.pdbx_strand_id
1 'polypeptide(L)'
;RTSLKVRNESNAPDEWESIVLRQFEKRKAAGESLKTMEYSETVKDGDKLVYRYMKPIPTAGLCLTCHGGDVSEEVTKKVQLLYPNDQATGFTVGDIRGAFTLQKTNL
;
A
#
# COMPACT_ATOMS: atom_id res chain seq x y z
N ARG A 1 -0.90 -7.78 0.84
CA ARG A 1 -0.39 -6.39 0.66
C ARG A 1 -1.46 -5.64 -0.11
N THR A 2 -1.51 -4.32 0.02
CA THR A 2 -2.53 -3.48 -0.63
C THR A 2 -1.95 -2.10 -0.98
N SER A 3 -2.53 -1.37 -1.94
CA SER A 3 -2.03 -0.04 -2.36
C SER A 3 -3.06 0.79 -3.12
N LEU A 4 -3.01 2.12 -2.99
CA LEU A 4 -3.77 3.04 -3.85
C LEU A 4 -3.22 3.08 -5.29
N LYS A 5 -1.96 2.66 -5.50
CA LYS A 5 -1.27 2.54 -6.79
C LYS A 5 -0.72 1.13 -6.92
N VAL A 6 -1.46 0.24 -7.57
CA VAL A 6 -1.14 -1.19 -7.63
C VAL A 6 -0.24 -1.53 -8.81
N ARG A 7 0.59 -2.57 -8.65
CA ARG A 7 1.31 -3.21 -9.76
C ARG A 7 0.60 -4.46 -10.23
N ASN A 8 0.29 -5.32 -9.27
CA ASN A 8 -0.58 -6.46 -9.47
C ASN A 8 -1.97 -6.10 -8.95
N GLU A 9 -2.97 -6.19 -9.83
CA GLU A 9 -4.38 -5.87 -9.59
C GLU A 9 -4.96 -6.62 -8.40
N SER A 10 -4.45 -7.81 -8.07
CA SER A 10 -4.87 -8.56 -6.87
C SER A 10 -4.51 -7.89 -5.54
N ASN A 11 -3.70 -6.83 -5.56
CA ASN A 11 -3.43 -6.00 -4.38
C ASN A 11 -4.32 -4.74 -4.34
N ALA A 12 -5.38 -4.67 -5.15
CA ALA A 12 -6.35 -3.59 -5.05
C ALA A 12 -7.01 -3.62 -3.66
N PRO A 13 -7.13 -2.46 -2.99
CA PRO A 13 -7.72 -2.38 -1.67
C PRO A 13 -9.22 -2.63 -1.72
N ASP A 14 -9.74 -3.28 -0.68
CA ASP A 14 -11.16 -3.19 -0.38
C ASP A 14 -11.53 -1.80 0.18
N GLU A 15 -12.80 -1.61 0.53
CA GLU A 15 -13.27 -0.31 1.02
C GLU A 15 -12.59 0.11 2.33
N TRP A 16 -12.42 -0.82 3.28
CA TRP A 16 -11.79 -0.54 4.57
C TRP A 16 -10.30 -0.21 4.38
N GLU A 17 -9.58 -1.00 3.58
CA GLU A 17 -8.18 -0.76 3.27
C GLU A 17 -7.98 0.56 2.55
N SER A 18 -8.89 0.93 1.65
CA SER A 18 -8.86 2.21 0.93
C SER A 18 -9.02 3.39 1.88
N ILE A 19 -9.91 3.29 2.87
CA ILE A 19 -10.10 4.29 3.91
C ILE A 19 -8.82 4.44 4.73
N VAL A 20 -8.26 3.33 5.22
CA VAL A 20 -7.06 3.34 6.07
C VAL A 20 -5.83 3.84 5.30
N LEU A 21 -5.64 3.47 4.03
CA LEU A 21 -4.57 4.01 3.19
C LEU A 21 -4.67 5.54 3.07
N ARG A 22 -5.86 6.08 2.83
CA ARG A 22 -6.09 7.53 2.79
C ARG A 22 -5.88 8.20 4.15
N GLN A 23 -6.18 7.52 5.25
CA GLN A 23 -5.84 8.00 6.60
C GLN A 23 -4.32 8.06 6.81
N PHE A 24 -3.57 7.05 6.36
CA PHE A 24 -2.11 7.09 6.42
C PHE A 24 -1.52 8.27 5.64
N GLU A 25 -2.03 8.57 4.44
CA GLU A 25 -1.60 9.75 3.69
C GLU A 25 -1.87 11.05 4.46
N LYS A 26 -3.07 11.19 5.06
CA LYS A 26 -3.41 12.37 5.89
C LYS A 26 -2.50 12.49 7.11
N ARG A 27 -2.24 11.39 7.82
CA ARG A 27 -1.37 11.33 9.00
C ARG A 27 0.08 11.67 8.65
N LYS A 28 0.59 11.15 7.53
CA LYS A 28 1.90 11.50 6.97
C LYS A 28 1.97 13.00 6.68
N ALA A 29 0.97 13.57 6.02
CA ALA A 29 0.90 14.99 5.71
C ALA A 29 0.85 15.87 6.98
N ALA A 30 0.29 15.35 8.07
CA ALA A 30 0.29 16.00 9.39
C ALA A 30 1.62 15.83 10.15
N GLY A 31 2.63 15.18 9.58
CA GLY A 31 3.97 15.02 10.16
C GLY A 31 4.15 13.79 11.04
N GLU A 32 3.18 12.88 11.08
CA GLU A 32 3.33 11.64 11.84
C GLU A 32 4.39 10.71 11.19
N SER A 33 5.25 10.14 12.02
CA SER A 33 6.30 9.22 11.56
C SER A 33 5.74 7.92 10.98
N LEU A 34 6.07 7.64 9.71
CA LEU A 34 5.72 6.38 9.04
C LEU A 34 6.34 5.13 9.72
N LYS A 35 7.40 5.29 10.53
CA LYS A 35 8.06 4.16 11.21
C LYS A 35 7.19 3.53 12.29
N THR A 36 6.41 4.34 12.98
CA THR A 36 5.55 3.95 14.11
C THR A 36 4.08 3.91 13.74
N MET A 37 3.72 4.42 12.56
CA MET A 37 2.35 4.45 12.08
C MET A 37 1.80 3.03 11.87
N GLU A 38 0.64 2.79 12.45
CA GLU A 38 -0.17 1.58 12.24
C GLU A 38 -1.65 1.91 12.50
N TYR A 39 -2.52 0.99 12.10
CA TYR A 39 -3.95 1.07 12.36
C TYR A 39 -4.50 -0.35 12.58
N SER A 40 -5.35 -0.51 13.58
CA SER A 40 -6.13 -1.73 13.77
C SER A 40 -7.52 -1.44 14.26
N GLU A 41 -8.43 -2.35 13.93
CA GLU A 41 -9.83 -2.23 14.26
C GLU A 41 -10.48 -3.62 14.25
N THR A 42 -11.45 -3.85 15.13
CA THR A 42 -12.34 -5.00 15.01
C THR A 42 -13.61 -4.55 14.31
N VAL A 43 -13.85 -5.09 13.11
CA VAL A 43 -15.05 -4.80 12.33
C VAL A 43 -16.03 -5.98 12.43
N LYS A 44 -17.31 -5.69 12.25
CA LYS A 44 -18.34 -6.72 12.12
C LYS A 44 -18.49 -7.10 10.65
N ASP A 45 -18.35 -8.38 10.35
CA ASP A 45 -18.56 -8.97 9.02
C ASP A 45 -19.62 -10.07 9.12
N GLY A 46 -20.87 -9.72 8.78
CA GLY A 46 -22.04 -10.53 9.10
C GLY A 46 -22.17 -10.73 10.61
N ASP A 47 -22.21 -11.98 11.07
CA ASP A 47 -22.27 -12.32 12.51
C ASP A 47 -20.89 -12.47 13.16
N LYS A 48 -19.80 -12.33 12.39
CA LYS A 48 -18.44 -12.53 12.87
C LYS A 48 -17.79 -11.21 13.24
N LEU A 49 -16.91 -11.26 14.24
CA LEU A 49 -15.99 -10.18 14.54
C LEU A 49 -14.64 -10.49 13.90
N VAL A 50 -14.15 -9.54 13.09
CA VAL A 50 -12.89 -9.66 12.36
C VAL A 50 -11.95 -8.57 12.84
N TYR A 51 -10.84 -8.98 13.46
CA TYR A 51 -9.74 -8.08 13.74
C TYR A 51 -8.97 -7.80 12.45
N ARG A 52 -8.81 -6.52 12.10
CA ARG A 52 -8.03 -6.06 10.95
C ARG A 52 -6.88 -5.19 11.40
N TYR A 53 -5.74 -5.30 10.72
CA TYR A 53 -4.53 -4.54 10.99
C TYR A 53 -3.87 -4.07 9.69
N MET A 54 -3.37 -2.85 9.68
CA MET A 54 -2.56 -2.31 8.59
C MET A 54 -1.33 -1.55 9.07
N LYS A 55 -0.27 -1.67 8.27
CA LYS A 55 0.98 -0.93 8.46
C LYS A 55 1.46 -0.36 7.12
N PRO A 56 1.69 0.96 6.98
CA PRO A 56 2.17 1.55 5.75
C PRO A 56 3.59 1.07 5.43
N ILE A 57 3.90 1.02 4.13
CA ILE A 57 5.21 0.64 3.60
C ILE A 57 5.85 1.92 3.04
N PRO A 58 6.74 2.59 3.79
CA PRO A 58 7.47 3.73 3.26
C PRO A 58 8.49 3.28 2.19
N THR A 59 8.63 4.06 1.15
CA THR A 59 9.68 3.87 0.13
C THR A 59 11.04 4.34 0.64
N ALA A 60 12.07 3.59 0.28
CA ALA A 60 13.48 3.95 0.43
C ALA A 60 14.17 3.91 -0.96
N GLY A 61 15.47 4.22 -1.01
CA GLY A 61 16.21 4.31 -2.28
C GLY A 61 16.04 3.08 -3.19
N LEU A 62 16.21 1.87 -2.64
CA LEU A 62 16.07 0.62 -3.40
C LEU A 62 14.65 0.42 -3.98
N CYS A 63 13.61 0.97 -3.32
CA CYS A 63 12.26 0.86 -3.83
C CYS A 63 12.10 1.60 -5.16
N LEU A 64 12.85 2.69 -5.34
CA LEU A 64 12.70 3.59 -6.48
C LEU A 64 13.33 3.05 -7.76
N THR A 65 14.21 2.04 -7.68
CA THR A 65 14.74 1.34 -8.86
C THR A 65 13.64 0.82 -9.78
N CYS A 66 12.47 0.45 -9.23
CA CYS A 66 11.34 -0.07 -10.00
C CYS A 66 10.03 0.72 -9.81
N HIS A 67 9.96 1.59 -8.81
CA HIS A 67 8.76 2.36 -8.45
C HIS A 67 8.97 3.88 -8.53
N GLY A 68 10.18 4.35 -8.85
CA GLY A 68 10.50 5.77 -8.99
C GLY A 68 9.88 6.42 -10.22
N GLY A 69 10.14 7.71 -10.38
CA GLY A 69 9.81 8.45 -11.60
C GLY A 69 10.83 8.26 -12.73
N ASP A 70 12.08 7.95 -12.39
CA ASP A 70 13.17 7.70 -13.33
C ASP A 70 13.59 6.23 -13.22
N VAL A 71 12.96 5.38 -14.04
CA VAL A 71 13.17 3.92 -14.06
C VAL A 71 13.76 3.56 -15.42
N SER A 72 14.75 2.66 -15.43
CA SER A 72 15.42 2.28 -16.67
C SER A 72 14.45 1.71 -17.71
N GLU A 73 14.77 1.89 -18.98
CA GLU A 73 13.95 1.39 -20.08
C GLU A 73 13.77 -0.14 -20.02
N GLU A 74 14.83 -0.87 -19.67
CA GLU A 74 14.81 -2.33 -19.50
C GLU A 74 13.77 -2.76 -18.44
N VAL A 75 13.81 -2.14 -17.26
CA VAL A 75 12.87 -2.44 -16.17
C VAL A 75 11.46 -2.04 -16.57
N THR A 76 11.29 -0.85 -17.17
CA THR A 76 9.99 -0.35 -17.61
C THR A 76 9.34 -1.30 -18.62
N LYS A 77 10.07 -1.74 -19.64
CA LYS A 77 9.59 -2.71 -20.64
C LYS A 77 9.21 -4.04 -19.99
N LYS A 78 10.05 -4.56 -19.08
CA LYS A 78 9.76 -5.84 -18.42
C LYS A 78 8.54 -5.75 -17.51
N VAL A 79 8.37 -4.63 -16.79
CA VAL A 79 7.20 -4.38 -15.94
C VAL A 79 5.95 -4.28 -16.79
N GLN A 80 5.93 -3.50 -17.87
CA GLN A 80 4.76 -3.35 -18.74
C GLN A 80 4.34 -4.69 -19.37
N LEU A 81 5.29 -5.54 -19.76
CA LEU A 81 5.00 -6.87 -20.28
C LEU A 81 4.30 -7.77 -19.24
N LEU A 82 4.73 -7.72 -17.98
CA LEU A 82 4.19 -8.56 -16.91
C LEU A 82 2.94 -7.96 -16.25
N TYR A 83 2.83 -6.64 -16.25
CA TYR A 83 1.81 -5.85 -15.57
C TYR A 83 1.36 -4.70 -16.49
N PRO A 84 0.53 -4.98 -17.51
CA PRO A 84 0.11 -3.97 -18.50
C PRO A 84 -0.63 -2.77 -17.89
N ASN A 85 -1.29 -2.98 -16.74
CA ASN A 85 -2.05 -1.97 -16.01
C ASN A 85 -1.30 -1.45 -14.77
N ASP A 86 0.04 -1.55 -14.74
CA ASP A 86 0.85 -1.07 -13.62
C ASP A 86 0.63 0.43 -13.36
N GLN A 87 0.32 0.76 -12.11
CA GLN A 87 0.19 2.13 -11.62
C GLN A 87 1.29 2.49 -10.61
N ALA A 88 2.14 1.52 -10.25
CA ALA A 88 3.07 1.66 -9.13
C ALA A 88 4.39 2.35 -9.50
N THR A 89 4.32 3.53 -10.11
CA THR A 89 5.49 4.31 -10.56
C THR A 89 5.41 5.75 -10.04
N GLY A 90 6.48 6.54 -10.21
CA GLY A 90 6.50 7.95 -9.83
C GLY A 90 6.57 8.21 -8.31
N PHE A 91 6.97 7.22 -7.51
CA PHE A 91 7.21 7.43 -6.09
C PHE A 91 8.54 8.15 -5.83
N THR A 92 8.62 8.84 -4.71
CA THR A 92 9.83 9.45 -4.15
C THR A 92 10.17 8.80 -2.80
N VAL A 93 11.31 9.13 -2.19
CA VAL A 93 11.70 8.59 -0.88
C VAL A 93 10.74 9.09 0.19
N GLY A 94 10.23 8.19 1.04
CA GLY A 94 9.28 8.54 2.10
C GLY A 94 7.81 8.58 1.66
N ASP A 95 7.51 8.21 0.41
CA ASP A 95 6.14 7.94 -0.02
C ASP A 95 5.61 6.63 0.54
N ILE A 96 4.29 6.55 0.68
CA ILE A 96 3.63 5.30 1.07
C ILE A 96 3.44 4.48 -0.20
N ARG A 97 4.22 3.42 -0.36
CA ARG A 97 4.09 2.48 -1.49
C ARG A 97 2.77 1.71 -1.44
N GLY A 98 2.18 1.58 -0.26
CA GLY A 98 1.03 0.75 0.05
C GLY A 98 1.10 0.34 1.51
N ALA A 99 0.46 -0.76 1.86
CA ALA A 99 0.46 -1.27 3.23
C ALA A 99 0.52 -2.81 3.28
N PHE A 100 1.05 -3.32 4.39
CA PHE A 100 0.70 -4.66 4.86
C PHE A 100 -0.72 -4.60 5.44
N THR A 101 -1.51 -5.63 5.16
CA THR A 101 -2.89 -5.78 5.61
C THR A 101 -3.06 -7.22 6.10
N LEU A 102 -3.75 -7.38 7.21
CA LEU A 102 -4.04 -8.66 7.86
C LEU A 102 -5.48 -8.62 8.35
N GLN A 103 -6.18 -9.73 8.19
CA GLN A 103 -7.46 -10.00 8.86
C GLN A 103 -7.37 -11.30 9.66
N LYS A 104 -7.96 -11.30 10.85
CA LYS A 104 -8.11 -12.48 11.71
C LYS A 104 -9.55 -12.53 12.21
N THR A 105 -10.27 -13.58 11.81
CA THR A 105 -11.59 -13.88 12.35
C THR A 105 -11.42 -14.60 13.68
N ASN A 106 -12.08 -14.13 14.73
CA ASN A 106 -12.20 -14.91 15.96
C ASN A 106 -13.30 -15.95 15.75
N LEU A 107 -12.99 -17.23 16.01
CA LEU A 107 -13.95 -18.34 16.00
C LEU A 107 -14.97 -18.19 17.13
#